data_AF-A0A1G9QFJ5-F1
#
_entry.id   AF-A0A1G9QFJ5-F1
#
_cell.length_a   1.000
_cell.length_b   1.000
_cell.length_c   1.000
_cell.angle_alpha   90.00
_cell.angle_beta   90.00
_cell.angle_gamma   90.00
#
_symmetry.space_group_name_H-M   'P 1'
#
loop_
_entity.id
_entity.type
_entity.pdbx_description
1 polymer ?
#
loop_
_entity_poly.entity_id
_entity_poly.type
_entity_poly.pdbx_seq_one_letter_code
_entity_poly.pdbx_strand_id
1 'polypeptide(L)'
;MSQHIEATRRVFDESCALNSEGRKLYYKELVSFVREWLISLPEDYAPYLKTLFFQGLLPEEHEKAMRAMEPLLICLCAPSIDREFIVSIFREYPIYCAAHAVELFRVHFDPNEEEKWGEVIQRYRYVVECLADQRVPWLEDPEEAGRFPFLRLYVRVFAKLHNGTSASQTVGATMLDYVESQFEKVKDLPASQEFLLSLRKRLTALLAGEADNPELVYSDPVLLEFLNRYSSKQLPPSLQLMVEEIYSGLSHHIDFFNGEIKY
;
A
#
# COMPACT_ATOMS: atom_id res chain seq x y z
N MET A 1 40.13 14.13 22.84
CA MET A 1 38.74 13.66 22.83
C MET A 1 38.56 12.79 21.60
N SER A 2 38.60 11.47 21.78
CA SER A 2 38.42 10.51 20.69
C SER A 2 36.94 10.50 20.34
N GLN A 3 36.58 11.11 19.20
CA GLN A 3 35.26 10.95 18.61
C GLN A 3 35.13 9.47 18.27
N HIS A 4 34.19 8.77 18.91
CA HIS A 4 33.74 7.48 18.41
C HIS A 4 33.28 7.73 16.97
N ILE A 5 34.04 7.23 15.99
CA ILE A 5 33.50 7.00 14.66
C ILE A 5 32.47 5.91 14.92
N GLU A 6 31.19 6.27 15.03
CA GLU A 6 30.14 5.27 14.95
C GLU A 6 30.39 4.50 13.67
N ALA A 7 30.52 3.18 13.77
CA ALA A 7 30.64 2.35 12.59
C ALA A 7 29.41 2.63 11.72
N THR A 8 29.64 2.89 10.43
CA THR A 8 28.60 3.24 9.47
C THR A 8 28.58 2.21 8.36
N ARG A 9 27.38 1.86 7.90
CA ARG A 9 27.15 1.02 6.73
C ARG A 9 26.75 1.87 5.54
N ARG A 10 27.24 1.46 4.37
CA ARG A 10 26.90 2.06 3.08
C ARG A 10 25.64 1.40 2.53
N VAL A 11 24.63 2.22 2.29
CA VAL A 11 23.31 1.81 1.77
C VAL A 11 23.17 2.15 0.29
N PHE A 12 23.77 3.25 -0.16
CA PHE A 12 23.81 3.64 -1.57
C PHE A 12 25.23 3.58 -2.13
N ASP A 13 25.36 3.17 -3.39
CA ASP A 13 26.63 3.11 -4.10
C ASP A 13 27.27 4.51 -4.25
N GLU A 14 28.60 4.58 -4.25
CA GLU A 14 29.37 5.83 -4.39
C GLU A 14 29.20 6.48 -5.78
N SER A 15 28.88 5.66 -6.79
CA SER A 15 28.60 6.12 -8.15
C SER A 15 27.24 6.80 -8.30
N CYS A 16 26.38 6.72 -7.28
CA CYS A 16 25.07 7.37 -7.31
C CYS A 16 25.20 8.91 -7.24
N ALA A 17 24.44 9.62 -8.08
CA ALA A 17 24.37 11.07 -8.06
C ALA A 17 23.55 11.58 -6.87
N LEU A 18 24.15 11.63 -5.67
CA LEU A 18 23.44 11.97 -4.42
C LEU A 18 23.22 13.48 -4.21
N ASN A 19 23.90 14.35 -4.98
CA ASN A 19 23.95 15.80 -4.75
C ASN A 19 23.37 16.67 -5.89
N SER A 20 22.49 16.11 -6.73
CA SER A 20 21.83 16.87 -7.80
C SER A 20 20.85 17.93 -7.25
N GLU A 21 20.59 18.99 -8.03
CA GLU A 21 19.61 20.03 -7.65
C GLU A 21 18.20 19.47 -7.47
N GLY A 22 17.78 18.54 -8.34
CA GLY A 22 16.48 17.85 -8.19
C GLY A 22 16.36 17.10 -6.86
N ARG A 23 17.42 16.42 -6.42
CA ARG A 23 17.45 15.74 -5.12
C ARG A 23 17.37 16.71 -3.94
N LYS A 24 17.97 17.90 -4.04
CA LYS A 24 17.86 18.92 -2.97
C LYS A 24 16.43 19.46 -2.83
N LEU A 25 15.68 19.56 -3.93
CA LEU A 25 14.27 19.93 -3.90
C LEU A 25 13.44 18.82 -3.23
N TYR A 26 13.60 17.58 -3.70
CA TYR A 26 12.93 16.41 -3.11
C TYR A 26 13.27 16.23 -1.62
N TYR A 27 14.51 16.52 -1.19
CA TYR A 27 14.89 16.45 0.23
C TYR A 27 14.06 17.39 1.11
N LYS A 28 13.73 18.61 0.64
CA LYS A 28 12.87 19.54 1.39
C LYS A 28 11.45 19.00 1.54
N GLU A 29 10.97 18.37 0.48
CA GLU A 29 9.69 17.67 0.44
C GLU A 29 9.68 16.54 1.47
N LEU A 30 10.67 15.65 1.40
CA LEU A 30 10.85 14.51 2.30
C LEU A 30 10.96 14.93 3.77
N VAL A 31 11.78 15.93 4.10
CA VAL A 31 11.91 16.43 5.50
C VAL A 31 10.57 16.93 6.03
N SER A 32 9.80 17.63 5.19
CA SER A 32 8.49 18.14 5.57
C SER A 32 7.49 17.01 5.80
N PHE A 33 7.47 16.01 4.91
CA PHE A 33 6.69 14.78 5.06
C PHE A 33 7.05 14.03 6.35
N VAL A 34 8.35 13.80 6.58
CA VAL A 34 8.84 13.04 7.74
C VAL A 34 8.44 13.71 9.04
N ARG A 35 8.59 15.03 9.13
CA ARG A 35 8.23 15.80 10.33
C ARG A 35 6.72 15.73 10.65
N GLU A 36 5.87 15.67 9.64
CA GLU A 36 4.42 15.66 9.84
C GLU A 36 3.87 14.27 10.13
N TRP A 37 4.41 13.23 9.49
CA TRP A 37 3.80 11.90 9.49
C TRP A 37 4.60 10.81 10.22
N LEU A 38 5.92 10.96 10.36
CA LEU A 38 6.76 9.95 11.03
C LEU A 38 7.02 10.32 12.50
N ILE A 39 5.94 10.39 13.28
CA ILE A 39 5.93 10.86 14.68
C ILE A 39 6.76 9.94 15.61
N SER A 40 7.04 8.69 15.20
CA SER A 40 7.79 7.72 16.01
C SER A 40 9.32 7.85 15.93
N LEU A 41 9.83 8.78 15.11
CA LEU A 41 11.28 8.99 14.97
C LEU A 41 11.92 9.61 16.23
N PRO A 42 13.18 9.27 16.53
CA PRO A 42 13.95 9.94 17.59
C PRO A 42 14.07 11.45 17.36
N GLU A 43 14.19 12.27 18.40
CA GLU A 43 14.32 13.74 18.24
C GLU A 43 15.54 14.16 17.41
N ASP A 44 16.60 13.34 17.43
CA ASP A 44 17.85 13.53 16.72
C ASP A 44 17.89 12.81 15.36
N TYR A 45 16.76 12.44 14.78
CA TYR A 45 16.72 11.75 13.48
C TYR A 45 17.29 12.58 12.33
N ALA A 46 17.17 13.92 12.38
CA ALA A 46 17.42 14.79 11.23
C ALA A 46 18.86 14.72 10.68
N PRO A 47 19.92 14.70 11.50
CA PRO A 47 21.28 14.38 11.05
C PRO A 47 21.38 13.06 10.30
N TYR A 48 20.76 11.99 10.79
CA TYR A 48 20.80 10.68 10.12
C TYR A 48 20.06 10.70 8.79
N LEU A 49 18.92 11.40 8.70
CA LEU A 49 18.16 11.53 7.45
C LEU A 49 18.99 12.26 6.40
N LYS A 50 19.66 13.35 6.81
CA LYS A 50 20.54 14.11 5.94
C LYS A 50 21.74 13.28 5.46
N THR A 51 22.35 12.52 6.37
CA THR A 51 23.50 11.65 6.06
C THR A 51 23.10 10.52 5.12
N LEU A 52 21.98 9.83 5.38
CA LEU A 52 21.41 8.84 4.48
C LEU A 52 21.15 9.45 3.09
N PHE A 53 20.49 10.61 3.03
CA PHE A 53 20.08 11.20 1.77
C PHE A 53 21.24 11.69 0.89
N PHE A 54 22.21 12.40 1.46
CA PHE A 54 23.30 13.01 0.69
C PHE A 54 24.58 12.18 0.63
N GLN A 55 24.73 11.18 1.51
CA GLN A 55 25.95 10.39 1.61
C GLN A 55 25.69 8.88 1.46
N GLY A 56 24.44 8.42 1.60
CA GLY A 56 24.07 7.02 1.51
C GLY A 56 24.57 6.17 2.68
N LEU A 57 24.69 6.78 3.86
CA LEU A 57 25.27 6.15 5.05
C LEU A 57 24.27 6.14 6.21
N LEU A 58 24.29 5.06 6.99
CA LEU A 58 23.57 4.90 8.27
C LEU A 58 24.50 4.26 9.30
N PRO A 59 24.16 4.28 10.61
CA PRO A 59 24.83 3.44 11.59
C PRO A 59 24.86 1.97 11.18
N GLU A 60 25.91 1.26 11.57
CA GLU A 60 26.07 -0.18 11.30
C GLU A 60 24.94 -1.00 11.92
N GLU A 61 24.52 -0.64 13.14
CA GLU A 61 23.37 -1.25 13.80
C GLU A 61 22.06 -0.75 13.17
N HIS A 62 21.28 -1.68 12.60
CA HIS A 62 19.95 -1.41 12.08
C HIS A 62 19.04 -0.79 13.14
N GLU A 63 18.15 0.10 12.69
CA GLU A 63 17.10 0.74 13.50
C GLU A 63 17.60 1.70 14.59
N LYS A 64 18.91 1.79 14.81
CA LYS A 64 19.50 2.68 15.80
C LYS A 64 19.14 4.15 15.55
N ALA A 65 19.18 4.58 14.28
CA ALA A 65 18.93 5.97 13.89
C ALA A 65 17.44 6.26 13.66
N MET A 66 16.73 5.35 13.00
CA MET A 66 15.40 5.60 12.44
C MET A 66 14.32 4.63 12.91
N ARG A 67 14.65 3.71 13.83
CA ARG A 67 13.75 2.68 14.36
C ARG A 67 13.08 1.89 13.24
N ALA A 68 11.83 1.45 13.45
CA ALA A 68 11.02 0.71 12.48
C ALA A 68 10.83 1.42 11.12
N MET A 69 11.10 2.73 11.02
CA MET A 69 10.95 3.50 9.78
C MET A 69 12.21 3.49 8.91
N GLU A 70 13.31 2.90 9.38
CA GLU A 70 14.58 2.88 8.66
C GLU A 70 14.48 2.29 7.23
N PRO A 71 13.91 1.09 6.99
CA PRO A 71 13.85 0.54 5.64
C PRO A 71 12.99 1.38 4.69
N LEU A 72 11.91 1.98 5.20
CA LEU A 72 11.10 2.93 4.45
C LEU A 72 11.91 4.17 4.06
N LEU A 73 12.61 4.78 5.03
CA LEU A 73 13.43 5.96 4.79
C LEU A 73 14.60 5.68 3.85
N ILE A 74 15.18 4.48 3.88
CA ILE A 74 16.15 4.05 2.88
C ILE A 74 15.54 4.11 1.47
N CYS A 75 14.36 3.51 1.29
CA CYS A 75 13.68 3.52 -0.01
C CYS A 75 13.28 4.93 -0.48
N LEU A 76 12.81 5.77 0.44
CA LEU A 76 12.46 7.16 0.15
C LEU A 76 13.68 8.04 -0.15
N CYS A 77 14.83 7.77 0.47
CA CYS A 77 16.07 8.53 0.25
C CYS A 77 16.87 8.09 -0.99
N ALA A 78 16.63 6.88 -1.50
CA ALA A 78 17.41 6.31 -2.58
C ALA A 78 17.39 7.20 -3.85
N PRO A 79 18.45 7.20 -4.67
CA PRO A 79 18.48 7.92 -5.95
C PRO A 79 17.45 7.39 -6.95
N SER A 80 17.29 6.07 -6.98
CA SER A 80 16.29 5.34 -7.75
C SER A 80 15.82 4.17 -6.90
N ILE A 81 14.61 3.70 -7.15
CA ILE A 81 14.09 2.47 -6.57
C ILE A 81 13.51 1.61 -7.67
N ASP A 82 13.70 0.31 -7.52
CA ASP A 82 12.95 -0.72 -8.21
C ASP A 82 12.47 -1.74 -7.18
N ARG A 83 11.67 -2.71 -7.65
CA ARG A 83 11.11 -3.76 -6.81
C ARG A 83 12.20 -4.58 -6.11
N GLU A 84 13.29 -4.92 -6.81
CA GLU A 84 14.37 -5.74 -6.24
C GLU A 84 15.05 -5.03 -5.08
N PHE A 85 15.37 -3.75 -5.24
CA PHE A 85 15.94 -2.92 -4.19
C PHE A 85 15.02 -2.85 -2.96
N ILE A 86 13.73 -2.59 -3.15
CA ILE A 86 12.78 -2.47 -2.02
C ILE A 86 12.70 -3.81 -1.28
N VAL A 87 12.53 -4.91 -2.03
CA VAL A 87 12.44 -6.25 -1.45
C VAL A 87 13.73 -6.61 -0.71
N SER A 88 14.92 -6.33 -1.27
CA SER A 88 16.18 -6.63 -0.60
C SER A 88 16.35 -5.84 0.69
N ILE A 89 15.99 -4.56 0.69
CA ILE A 89 16.05 -3.74 1.90
C ILE A 89 15.14 -4.30 2.97
N PHE A 90 13.85 -4.52 2.71
CA PHE A 90 12.93 -4.99 3.75
C PHE A 90 13.20 -6.42 4.23
N ARG A 91 13.92 -7.24 3.46
CA ARG A 91 14.38 -8.57 3.88
C ARG A 91 15.44 -8.54 4.98
N GLU A 92 16.20 -7.46 5.08
CA GLU A 92 17.24 -7.28 6.10
C GLU A 92 16.68 -6.82 7.45
N TYR A 93 15.41 -6.43 7.50
CA TYR A 93 14.78 -5.87 8.69
C TYR A 93 13.73 -6.79 9.31
N PRO A 94 13.43 -6.61 10.59
CA PRO A 94 12.30 -7.27 11.24
C PRO A 94 10.97 -7.01 10.51
N ILE A 95 10.11 -8.02 10.50
CA ILE A 95 8.82 -8.03 9.82
C ILE A 95 7.91 -6.85 10.21
N TYR A 96 8.00 -6.38 11.46
CA TYR A 96 7.19 -5.26 11.94
C TYR A 96 7.51 -3.94 11.22
N CYS A 97 8.69 -3.79 10.61
CA CYS A 97 9.05 -2.58 9.87
C CYS A 97 8.18 -2.44 8.61
N ALA A 98 8.00 -3.54 7.87
CA ALA A 98 7.09 -3.59 6.72
C ALA A 98 5.64 -3.34 7.16
N ALA A 99 5.22 -3.96 8.26
CA ALA A 99 3.87 -3.76 8.82
C ALA A 99 3.60 -2.29 9.18
N HIS A 100 4.55 -1.62 9.85
CA HIS A 100 4.42 -0.20 10.18
C HIS A 100 4.33 0.69 8.94
N ALA A 101 5.14 0.41 7.90
CA ALA A 101 5.09 1.16 6.65
C ALA A 101 3.72 1.02 5.97
N VAL A 102 3.22 -0.21 5.81
CA VAL A 102 1.92 -0.43 5.15
C VAL A 102 0.77 0.18 5.97
N GLU A 103 0.75 0.00 7.28
CA GLU A 103 -0.31 0.56 8.12
C GLU A 103 -0.30 2.08 8.16
N LEU A 104 0.87 2.72 8.27
CA LEU A 104 0.97 4.18 8.20
C LEU A 104 0.47 4.70 6.84
N PHE A 105 0.85 4.04 5.75
CA PHE A 105 0.38 4.40 4.42
C PHE A 105 -1.15 4.37 4.35
N ARG A 106 -1.72 3.24 4.77
CA ARG A 106 -3.16 2.97 4.75
C ARG A 106 -3.97 3.96 5.60
N VAL A 107 -3.47 4.38 6.76
CA VAL A 107 -4.21 5.30 7.65
C VAL A 107 -4.25 6.72 7.09
N HIS A 108 -3.15 7.19 6.50
CA HIS A 108 -2.97 8.64 6.27
C HIS A 108 -2.99 9.05 4.80
N PHE A 109 -2.70 8.13 3.88
CA PHE A 109 -2.49 8.47 2.47
C PHE A 109 -3.46 7.75 1.51
N ASP A 110 -4.16 6.72 2.00
CA ASP A 110 -5.28 6.09 1.32
C ASP A 110 -6.65 6.73 1.69
N PRO A 111 -6.73 8.08 1.66
CA PRO A 111 -7.90 8.70 1.02
C PRO A 111 -7.66 10.01 0.24
N ASN A 112 -6.46 10.62 0.24
CA ASN A 112 -6.33 12.05 -0.08
C ASN A 112 -5.93 12.35 -1.53
N GLU A 113 -6.76 13.16 -2.21
CA GLU A 113 -6.56 13.71 -3.56
C GLU A 113 -5.69 14.99 -3.56
N GLU A 114 -5.37 15.56 -2.39
CA GLU A 114 -4.53 16.76 -2.28
C GLU A 114 -3.09 16.38 -1.93
N GLU A 115 -2.25 16.24 -2.95
CA GLU A 115 -0.85 15.84 -2.78
C GLU A 115 0.03 17.01 -2.31
N LYS A 116 -0.08 17.36 -1.02
CA LYS A 116 1.09 17.88 -0.30
C LYS A 116 2.16 16.78 -0.36
N TRP A 117 3.31 17.08 -0.97
CA TRP A 117 4.43 16.14 -1.18
C TRP A 117 4.18 15.00 -2.19
N GLY A 118 3.63 15.32 -3.36
CA GLY A 118 3.29 14.33 -4.38
C GLY A 118 4.42 13.37 -4.76
N GLU A 119 5.67 13.85 -4.89
CA GLU A 119 6.78 12.96 -5.26
C GLU A 119 7.08 11.94 -4.14
N VAL A 120 7.06 12.38 -2.87
CA VAL A 120 7.27 11.50 -1.72
C VAL A 120 6.13 10.48 -1.58
N ILE A 121 4.87 10.91 -1.74
CA ILE A 121 3.71 10.03 -1.60
C ILE A 121 3.65 8.99 -2.72
N GLN A 122 3.92 9.38 -3.97
CA GLN A 122 3.97 8.44 -5.09
C GLN A 122 5.09 7.42 -4.90
N ARG A 123 6.25 7.85 -4.39
CA ARG A 123 7.34 6.93 -4.06
C ARG A 123 6.97 5.98 -2.92
N TYR A 124 6.29 6.46 -1.89
CA TYR A 124 5.82 5.63 -0.78
C TYR A 124 4.76 4.62 -1.25
N ARG A 125 3.83 5.03 -2.11
CA ARG A 125 2.87 4.13 -2.75
C ARG A 125 3.57 2.95 -3.44
N TYR A 126 4.59 3.25 -4.24
CA TYR A 126 5.35 2.20 -4.92
C TYR A 126 6.09 1.26 -3.96
N VAL A 127 6.59 1.78 -2.83
CA VAL A 127 7.15 0.94 -1.75
C VAL A 127 6.10 -0.02 -1.20
N VAL A 128 4.91 0.46 -0.88
CA VAL A 128 3.81 -0.37 -0.35
C VAL A 128 3.37 -1.45 -1.34
N GLU A 129 3.28 -1.11 -2.62
CA GLU A 129 2.98 -2.08 -3.68
C GLU A 129 4.05 -3.17 -3.79
N CYS A 130 5.33 -2.81 -3.61
CA CYS A 130 6.43 -3.79 -3.60
C CYS A 130 6.46 -4.66 -2.34
N LEU A 131 5.89 -4.20 -1.21
CA LEU A 131 5.79 -5.00 0.02
C LEU A 131 4.76 -6.13 -0.07
N ALA A 132 3.91 -6.15 -1.10
CA ALA A 132 3.10 -7.31 -1.45
C ALA A 132 3.88 -8.41 -2.21
N ASP A 133 5.17 -8.22 -2.46
CA ASP A 133 5.99 -9.27 -3.05
C ASP A 133 6.18 -10.44 -2.08
N GLN A 134 5.88 -11.66 -2.51
CA GLN A 134 5.96 -12.88 -1.70
C GLN A 134 7.37 -13.17 -1.17
N ARG A 135 8.40 -12.55 -1.75
CA ARG A 135 9.79 -12.67 -1.28
C ARG A 135 10.07 -11.87 0.00
N VAL A 136 9.14 -11.00 0.43
CA VAL A 136 9.25 -10.25 1.68
C VAL A 136 8.72 -11.09 2.85
N PRO A 137 9.54 -11.42 3.87
CA PRO A 137 9.19 -12.36 4.94
C PRO A 137 7.96 -12.00 5.77
N TRP A 138 7.60 -10.71 5.85
CA TRP A 138 6.47 -10.26 6.68
C TRP A 138 5.11 -10.81 6.23
N LEU A 139 4.99 -11.25 4.97
CA LEU A 139 3.78 -11.91 4.48
C LEU A 139 3.61 -13.32 5.02
N GLU A 140 4.64 -13.90 5.63
CA GLU A 140 4.62 -15.23 6.25
C GLU A 140 4.68 -15.14 7.78
N ASP A 141 4.47 -13.95 8.34
CA ASP A 141 4.39 -13.74 9.79
C ASP A 141 3.41 -14.75 10.42
N PRO A 142 3.84 -15.55 11.41
CA PRO A 142 2.98 -16.51 12.11
C PRO A 142 1.83 -15.84 12.89
N GLU A 143 1.92 -14.55 13.19
CA GLU A 143 0.78 -13.78 13.72
C GLU A 143 -0.17 -13.27 12.61
N GLU A 144 0.13 -13.63 11.35
CA GLU A 144 -0.65 -13.36 10.14
C GLU A 144 -0.87 -11.86 9.85
N ALA A 145 -0.08 -11.01 10.51
CA ALA A 145 -0.23 -9.56 10.50
C ALA A 145 0.08 -8.92 9.14
N GLY A 146 0.84 -9.59 8.27
CA GLY A 146 1.31 -9.00 7.02
C GLY A 146 0.32 -9.06 5.85
N ARG A 147 -0.60 -10.02 5.83
CA ARG A 147 -1.49 -10.24 4.67
C ARG A 147 -2.81 -9.47 4.76
N PHE A 148 -3.37 -9.33 5.96
CA PHE A 148 -4.66 -8.67 6.16
C PHE A 148 -4.70 -7.16 5.84
N PRO A 149 -3.61 -6.37 5.97
CA PRO A 149 -3.62 -4.94 5.60
C PRO A 149 -3.99 -4.71 4.14
N PHE A 150 -3.62 -5.64 3.26
CA PHE A 150 -3.97 -5.57 1.84
C PHE A 150 -5.44 -5.90 1.57
N LEU A 151 -6.05 -6.79 2.37
CA LEU A 151 -7.51 -6.98 2.32
C LEU A 151 -8.23 -5.68 2.72
N ARG A 152 -7.73 -4.91 3.69
CA ARG A 152 -8.32 -3.59 3.99
C ARG A 152 -8.23 -2.62 2.83
N LEU A 153 -7.08 -2.55 2.16
CA LEU A 153 -6.90 -1.74 0.96
C LEU A 153 -7.88 -2.18 -0.14
N TYR A 154 -8.08 -3.49 -0.31
CA TYR A 154 -9.07 -4.05 -1.23
C TYR A 154 -10.51 -3.66 -0.86
N VAL A 155 -10.92 -3.78 0.41
CA VAL A 155 -12.24 -3.32 0.88
C VAL A 155 -12.44 -1.82 0.65
N ARG A 156 -11.36 -1.04 0.74
CA ARG A 156 -11.40 0.41 0.52
C ARG A 156 -11.75 0.78 -0.91
N VAL A 157 -11.32 0.00 -1.91
CA VAL A 157 -11.72 0.14 -3.32
C VAL A 157 -13.25 0.17 -3.43
N PHE A 158 -13.92 -0.87 -2.91
CA PHE A 158 -15.38 -0.98 -2.96
C PHE A 158 -16.09 0.03 -2.06
N ALA A 159 -15.45 0.48 -0.98
CA ALA A 159 -15.98 1.57 -0.17
C ALA A 159 -15.98 2.91 -0.93
N LYS A 160 -14.92 3.22 -1.69
CA LYS A 160 -14.85 4.41 -2.54
C LYS A 160 -15.91 4.37 -3.64
N LEU A 161 -16.02 3.23 -4.33
CA LEU A 161 -17.02 3.03 -5.39
C LEU A 161 -18.44 3.17 -4.83
N HIS A 162 -18.76 2.53 -3.70
CA HIS A 162 -20.09 2.69 -3.08
C HIS A 162 -20.36 4.15 -2.73
N ASN A 163 -19.39 4.86 -2.15
CA ASN A 163 -19.52 6.28 -1.79
C ASN A 163 -19.48 7.24 -3.00
N GLY A 164 -19.61 6.76 -4.24
CA GLY A 164 -19.73 7.62 -5.42
C GLY A 164 -18.41 8.22 -5.91
N THR A 165 -17.26 7.63 -5.57
CA THR A 165 -15.92 8.12 -5.96
C THR A 165 -15.15 7.08 -6.76
N SER A 166 -14.28 7.55 -7.67
CA SER A 166 -13.44 6.65 -8.46
C SER A 166 -12.44 5.91 -7.57
N ALA A 167 -12.25 4.62 -7.83
CA ALA A 167 -11.24 3.82 -7.15
C ALA A 167 -9.94 3.68 -7.96
N SER A 168 -9.93 4.10 -9.22
CA SER A 168 -8.79 3.99 -10.14
C SER A 168 -7.46 4.52 -9.61
N GLN A 169 -7.49 5.54 -8.74
CA GLN A 169 -6.29 6.16 -8.17
C GLN A 169 -5.89 5.60 -6.80
N THR A 170 -6.63 4.62 -6.27
CA THR A 170 -6.33 4.00 -4.98
C THR A 170 -5.19 3.00 -5.10
N VAL A 171 -4.43 2.85 -4.02
CA VAL A 171 -3.43 1.78 -3.93
C VAL A 171 -4.10 0.41 -3.90
N GLY A 172 -5.29 0.30 -3.32
CA GLY A 172 -6.07 -0.95 -3.41
C GLY A 172 -6.32 -1.40 -4.86
N ALA A 173 -6.55 -0.46 -5.78
CA ALA A 173 -6.77 -0.78 -7.19
C ALA A 173 -5.52 -1.31 -7.91
N THR A 174 -4.33 -0.83 -7.56
CA THR A 174 -3.06 -1.35 -8.14
C THR A 174 -2.66 -2.72 -7.55
N MET A 175 -3.32 -3.14 -6.47
CA MET A 175 -2.98 -4.34 -5.70
C MET A 175 -4.03 -5.45 -5.78
N LEU A 176 -5.04 -5.32 -6.64
CA LEU A 176 -6.14 -6.30 -6.77
C LEU A 176 -5.62 -7.71 -7.04
N ASP A 177 -4.77 -7.88 -8.05
CA ASP A 177 -4.20 -9.19 -8.43
C ASP A 177 -3.50 -9.87 -7.27
N TYR A 178 -2.74 -9.09 -6.48
CA TYR A 178 -2.06 -9.63 -5.31
C TYR A 178 -3.06 -10.10 -4.25
N VAL A 179 -3.97 -9.22 -3.83
CA VAL A 179 -4.94 -9.54 -2.76
C VAL A 179 -5.78 -10.74 -3.14
N GLU A 180 -6.22 -10.79 -4.39
CA GLU A 180 -7.02 -11.88 -4.91
C GLU A 180 -6.23 -13.19 -4.98
N SER A 181 -4.96 -13.16 -5.41
CA SER A 181 -4.10 -14.36 -5.38
C SER A 181 -3.89 -14.93 -3.97
N GLN A 182 -3.97 -14.07 -2.94
CA GLN A 182 -3.84 -14.47 -1.53
C GLN A 182 -5.20 -14.65 -0.84
N PHE A 183 -6.32 -14.40 -1.52
CA PHE A 183 -7.64 -14.28 -0.88
C PHE A 183 -8.01 -15.53 -0.08
N GLU A 184 -7.74 -16.72 -0.63
CA GLU A 184 -8.02 -17.99 0.04
C GLU A 184 -7.23 -18.17 1.35
N LYS A 185 -6.04 -17.57 1.46
CA LYS A 185 -5.25 -17.60 2.69
C LYS A 185 -5.68 -16.53 3.68
N VAL A 186 -6.11 -15.36 3.18
CA VAL A 186 -6.42 -14.19 4.01
C VAL A 186 -7.84 -14.22 4.55
N LYS A 187 -8.77 -14.90 3.89
CA LYS A 187 -10.18 -14.93 4.29
C LYS A 187 -10.42 -15.63 5.65
N ASP A 188 -9.57 -16.60 6.00
CA ASP A 188 -9.75 -17.42 7.20
C ASP A 188 -9.08 -16.81 8.44
N LEU A 189 -8.34 -15.71 8.27
CA LEU A 189 -7.69 -15.01 9.38
C LEU A 189 -8.76 -14.40 10.30
N PRO A 190 -8.60 -14.46 11.63
CA PRO A 190 -9.53 -13.83 12.58
C PRO A 190 -9.69 -12.32 12.33
N ALA A 191 -8.58 -11.62 12.05
CA ALA A 191 -8.57 -10.18 11.77
C ALA A 191 -9.31 -9.82 10.46
N SER A 192 -9.49 -10.77 9.54
CA SER A 192 -10.14 -10.53 8.25
C SER A 192 -11.67 -10.54 8.32
N GLN A 193 -12.27 -11.13 9.35
CA GLN A 193 -13.71 -11.37 9.40
C GLN A 193 -14.54 -10.08 9.33
N GLU A 194 -14.15 -9.04 10.07
CA GLU A 194 -14.82 -7.74 10.02
C GLU A 194 -14.71 -7.10 8.62
N PHE A 195 -13.55 -7.23 7.97
CA PHE A 195 -13.32 -6.66 6.65
C PHE A 195 -14.10 -7.42 5.57
N LEU A 196 -14.25 -8.73 5.68
CA LEU A 196 -15.10 -9.52 4.77
C LEU A 196 -16.58 -9.16 4.91
N LEU A 197 -17.06 -8.89 6.12
CA LEU A 197 -18.43 -8.38 6.33
C LEU A 197 -18.61 -7.01 5.69
N SER A 198 -17.63 -6.12 5.85
CA SER A 198 -17.62 -4.82 5.19
C SER A 198 -17.59 -4.96 3.66
N LEU A 199 -16.74 -5.84 3.12
CA LEU A 199 -16.67 -6.15 1.70
C LEU A 199 -18.03 -6.61 1.16
N ARG A 200 -18.64 -7.60 1.82
CA ARG A 200 -19.96 -8.14 1.47
C ARG A 200 -20.99 -7.00 1.42
N LYS A 201 -21.04 -6.16 2.45
CA LYS A 201 -21.95 -5.00 2.50
C LYS A 201 -21.73 -4.04 1.33
N ARG A 202 -20.49 -3.72 0.99
CA ARG A 202 -20.18 -2.81 -0.13
C ARG A 202 -20.54 -3.43 -1.47
N LEU A 203 -20.23 -4.71 -1.68
CA LEU A 203 -20.59 -5.43 -2.89
C LEU A 203 -22.10 -5.58 -3.06
N THR A 204 -22.85 -5.84 -1.99
CA THR A 204 -24.33 -5.87 -2.02
C THR A 204 -24.89 -4.56 -2.55
N ALA A 205 -24.50 -3.42 -1.98
CA ALA A 205 -24.99 -2.11 -2.44
C ALA A 205 -24.59 -1.84 -3.90
N LEU A 206 -23.34 -2.10 -4.27
CA LEU A 206 -22.85 -1.90 -5.64
C LEU A 206 -23.61 -2.76 -6.66
N LEU A 207 -23.83 -4.04 -6.36
CA LEU A 207 -24.55 -4.97 -7.23
C LEU A 207 -26.06 -4.67 -7.27
N ALA A 208 -26.62 -4.05 -6.23
CA ALA A 208 -28.01 -3.61 -6.22
C ALA A 208 -28.26 -2.31 -7.01
N GLY A 209 -27.21 -1.65 -7.52
CA GLY A 209 -27.35 -0.36 -8.21
C GLY A 209 -27.29 0.86 -7.28
N GLU A 210 -26.92 0.68 -6.01
CA GLU A 210 -27.09 1.65 -4.92
C GLU A 210 -25.82 2.49 -4.61
N ALA A 211 -24.99 2.78 -5.61
CA ALA A 211 -23.86 3.70 -5.42
C ALA A 211 -24.33 5.18 -5.28
N ASP A 212 -23.64 5.99 -4.47
CA ASP A 212 -24.02 7.41 -4.25
C ASP A 212 -23.92 8.27 -5.53
N ASN A 213 -23.05 7.90 -6.48
CA ASN A 213 -22.91 8.53 -7.79
C ASN A 213 -22.83 7.46 -8.90
N PRO A 214 -23.96 6.91 -9.35
CA PRO A 214 -24.01 5.79 -10.27
C PRO A 214 -23.26 6.04 -11.60
N GLU A 215 -23.41 7.23 -12.20
CA GLU A 215 -22.81 7.54 -13.51
C GLU A 215 -21.28 7.42 -13.48
N LEU A 216 -20.65 7.91 -12.42
CA LEU A 216 -19.19 7.82 -12.24
C LEU A 216 -18.76 6.39 -11.88
N VAL A 217 -19.49 5.73 -10.99
CA VAL A 217 -19.09 4.45 -10.40
C VAL A 217 -19.21 3.31 -11.40
N TYR A 218 -20.32 3.26 -12.13
CA TYR A 218 -20.60 2.21 -13.10
C TYR A 218 -19.89 2.42 -14.45
N SER A 219 -19.13 3.51 -14.58
CA SER A 219 -18.12 3.71 -15.63
C SER A 219 -16.68 3.58 -15.12
N ASP A 220 -16.46 3.31 -13.83
CA ASP A 220 -15.12 3.18 -13.26
C ASP A 220 -14.45 1.88 -13.76
N PRO A 221 -13.23 1.98 -14.33
CA PRO A 221 -12.53 0.83 -14.91
C PRO A 221 -12.27 -0.29 -13.90
N VAL A 222 -12.05 0.04 -12.62
CA VAL A 222 -11.80 -0.95 -11.57
C VAL A 222 -13.03 -1.79 -11.30
N LEU A 223 -14.22 -1.16 -11.26
CA LEU A 223 -15.47 -1.89 -11.08
C LEU A 223 -15.81 -2.75 -12.30
N LEU A 224 -15.65 -2.19 -13.50
CA LEU A 224 -15.91 -2.92 -14.75
C LEU A 224 -15.00 -4.14 -14.91
N GLU A 225 -13.71 -4.00 -14.58
CA GLU A 225 -12.77 -5.11 -14.59
C GLU A 225 -13.14 -6.20 -13.57
N PHE A 226 -13.52 -5.80 -12.34
CA PHE A 226 -14.00 -6.73 -11.33
C PHE A 226 -15.24 -7.52 -11.80
N LEU A 227 -16.24 -6.84 -12.38
CA LEU A 227 -17.45 -7.47 -12.90
C LEU A 227 -17.16 -8.37 -14.11
N ASN A 228 -16.21 -8.00 -14.95
CA ASN A 228 -15.74 -8.84 -16.05
C ASN A 228 -15.11 -10.14 -15.55
N ARG A 229 -14.26 -10.06 -14.51
CA ARG A 229 -13.65 -11.24 -13.88
C ARG A 229 -14.70 -12.09 -13.16
N TYR A 230 -15.68 -11.48 -12.48
CA TYR A 230 -16.82 -12.16 -11.88
C TYR A 230 -17.65 -12.95 -12.91
N SER A 231 -18.10 -12.29 -13.98
CA SER A 231 -18.93 -12.90 -15.02
C SER A 231 -18.20 -14.03 -15.76
N SER A 232 -16.88 -13.90 -15.90
CA SER A 232 -16.01 -14.92 -16.50
C SER A 232 -15.55 -16.02 -15.53
N LYS A 233 -16.01 -16.03 -14.27
CA LYS A 233 -15.61 -16.97 -13.21
C LYS A 233 -14.10 -16.99 -12.94
N GLN A 234 -13.46 -15.82 -12.98
CA GLN A 234 -12.02 -15.64 -12.77
C GLN A 234 -11.66 -15.06 -11.39
N LEU A 235 -12.64 -14.83 -10.52
CA LEU A 235 -12.36 -14.43 -9.13
C LEU A 235 -11.83 -15.63 -8.32
N PRO A 236 -11.12 -15.39 -7.20
CA PRO A 236 -10.81 -16.43 -6.22
C PRO A 236 -12.06 -17.21 -5.79
N PRO A 237 -11.99 -18.55 -5.62
CA PRO A 237 -13.17 -19.38 -5.40
C PRO A 237 -14.11 -18.89 -4.29
N SER A 238 -13.57 -18.48 -3.14
CA SER A 238 -14.38 -18.01 -2.03
C SER A 238 -14.98 -16.62 -2.29
N LEU A 239 -14.27 -15.76 -3.02
CA LEU A 239 -14.79 -14.46 -3.44
C LEU A 239 -15.88 -14.64 -4.50
N GLN A 240 -15.67 -15.55 -5.46
CA GLN A 240 -16.63 -15.91 -6.49
C GLN A 240 -17.95 -16.39 -5.87
N LEU A 241 -17.88 -17.32 -4.91
CA LEU A 241 -19.04 -17.81 -4.18
C LEU A 241 -19.75 -16.70 -3.39
N MET A 242 -18.99 -15.84 -2.71
CA MET A 242 -19.56 -14.70 -1.98
C MET A 242 -20.36 -13.78 -2.92
N VAL A 243 -19.81 -13.45 -4.09
CA VAL A 243 -20.49 -12.57 -5.06
C VAL A 243 -21.72 -13.26 -5.65
N GLU A 244 -21.68 -14.56 -5.92
CA GLU A 244 -22.84 -15.35 -6.37
C GLU A 244 -23.97 -15.40 -5.34
N GLU A 245 -23.63 -15.60 -4.07
CA GLU A 245 -24.60 -15.57 -2.96
C GLU A 245 -25.27 -14.20 -2.85
N ILE A 246 -24.49 -13.12 -3.01
CA ILE A 246 -25.04 -11.76 -3.00
C ILE A 246 -26.00 -11.61 -4.18
N TYR A 247 -25.53 -11.87 -5.41
CA TYR A 247 -26.27 -11.62 -6.63
C TYR A 247 -27.59 -12.42 -6.68
N SER A 248 -27.57 -13.70 -6.29
CA SER A 248 -28.76 -14.55 -6.23
C SER A 248 -29.75 -14.17 -5.10
N GLY A 249 -29.28 -13.48 -4.06
CA GLY A 249 -30.10 -13.02 -2.95
C GLY A 249 -30.73 -11.63 -3.15
N LEU A 250 -30.34 -10.91 -4.20
CA LEU A 250 -30.89 -9.59 -4.52
C LEU A 250 -32.20 -9.71 -5.29
N SER A 251 -33.20 -8.91 -4.91
CA SER A 251 -34.46 -8.79 -5.64
C SER A 251 -34.33 -7.97 -6.93
N HIS A 252 -33.37 -7.03 -6.93
CA HIS A 252 -32.98 -6.21 -8.07
C HIS A 252 -31.46 -6.11 -8.07
N HIS A 253 -30.85 -6.30 -9.22
CA HIS A 253 -29.41 -6.23 -9.39
C HIS A 253 -29.08 -5.56 -10.72
N ILE A 254 -27.91 -4.95 -10.80
CA ILE A 254 -27.35 -4.51 -12.07
C ILE A 254 -27.08 -5.72 -12.96
N ASP A 255 -27.30 -5.59 -14.26
CA ASP A 255 -26.95 -6.59 -15.26
C ASP A 255 -25.65 -6.18 -15.96
N PHE A 256 -24.61 -7.00 -15.86
CA PHE A 256 -23.35 -6.78 -16.56
C PHE A 256 -23.29 -7.61 -17.85
N PHE A 257 -23.24 -6.96 -19.01
CA PHE A 257 -23.21 -7.62 -20.32
C PHE A 257 -22.31 -6.87 -21.30
N ASN A 258 -21.36 -7.58 -21.94
CA ASN A 258 -20.41 -7.02 -22.93
C ASN A 258 -19.63 -5.77 -22.45
N GLY A 259 -19.27 -5.71 -21.17
CA GLY A 259 -18.54 -4.57 -20.61
C GLY A 259 -19.42 -3.38 -20.20
N GLU A 260 -20.75 -3.50 -20.32
CA GLU A 260 -21.71 -2.47 -19.96
C GLU A 260 -22.60 -2.92 -18.81
N ILE A 261 -23.00 -1.96 -17.98
CA ILE A 261 -23.92 -2.15 -16.86
C ILE A 261 -25.32 -1.65 -17.25
N LYS A 262 -26.33 -2.48 -17.01
CA LYS A 262 -27.76 -2.20 -17.26
C LYS A 262 -28.56 -2.30 -15.96
N TYR A 263 -29.66 -1.56 -15.89
CA TYR A 263 -30.59 -1.49 -14.75
C TYR A 263 -31.94 -2.11 -15.08
#